data_AF-A0A842SHI3-F1
#
_entry.id   AF-A0A842SHI3-F1
#
_cell.length_a   1.000
_cell.length_b   1.000
_cell.length_c   1.000
_cell.angle_alpha   90.00
_cell.angle_beta   90.00
_cell.angle_gamma   90.00
#
_symmetry.space_group_name_H-M   'P 1'
#
loop_
_entity.id
_entity.type
_entity.pdbx_description
1 polymer ?
#
loop_
_entity_poly.entity_id
_entity_poly.type
_entity_poly.pdbx_seq_one_letter_code
_entity_poly.pdbx_strand_id
1 'polypeptide(L)'
;MKNIILDTDPGVDDALAILLALNSPEIKLEAVTTVAGNVNHSKGHLNAKKLLEFMGEKDIPVCRGAENPLIGEISHAEEFHGKTGLGNAVLPEPSMRTHPLNAVEMILNKADDLGKKLTLVAIGPQTNIASAILADPSLPKKVGGLVIMGGAFNLTPYGFGNANPVAEFNIWHDPEAAKIVFNSGIELTCAGLDTTTHPEYRMSKGMFEEIKAH
;
A
#
# COMPACT_ATOMS: atom_id res chain seq x y z
N MET A 1 -12.62 -9.13 13.70
CA MET A 1 -12.13 -9.20 12.31
C MET A 1 -12.42 -7.87 11.63
N LYS A 2 -11.39 -7.12 11.23
CA LYS A 2 -11.47 -5.85 10.50
C LYS A 2 -11.41 -6.13 9.00
N ASN A 3 -12.34 -5.56 8.24
CA ASN A 3 -12.32 -5.67 6.77
C ASN A 3 -11.43 -4.57 6.22
N ILE A 4 -10.46 -4.94 5.38
CA ILE A 4 -9.53 -3.99 4.80
C ILE A 4 -9.45 -4.11 3.28
N ILE A 5 -9.22 -2.97 2.63
CA ILE A 5 -8.60 -2.93 1.31
C ILE A 5 -7.17 -2.47 1.50
N LEU A 6 -6.23 -3.20 0.90
CA LEU A 6 -4.82 -2.82 0.88
C LEU A 6 -4.48 -2.18 -0.47
N ASP A 7 -4.16 -0.88 -0.45
CA ASP A 7 -3.65 -0.12 -1.58
C ASP A 7 -2.13 -0.03 -1.50
N THR A 8 -1.43 -0.55 -2.51
CA THR A 8 0.01 -0.88 -2.43
C THR A 8 0.70 -0.75 -3.79
N ASP A 9 2.00 -0.56 -3.79
CA ASP A 9 2.89 -0.52 -4.95
C ASP A 9 3.99 -1.61 -4.83
N PRO A 10 3.64 -2.91 -4.93
CA PRO A 10 4.37 -3.99 -4.28
C PRO A 10 5.90 -3.99 -4.46
N GLY A 11 6.58 -3.51 -3.42
CA GLY A 11 7.98 -3.69 -3.10
C GLY A 11 8.22 -4.87 -2.15
N VAL A 12 9.37 -4.86 -1.47
CA VAL A 12 9.80 -5.96 -0.58
C VAL A 12 9.04 -5.91 0.74
N ASP A 13 8.90 -4.72 1.30
CA ASP A 13 8.13 -4.40 2.48
C ASP A 13 6.62 -4.53 2.26
N ASP A 14 6.09 -4.12 1.12
CA ASP A 14 4.69 -4.39 0.75
C ASP A 14 4.39 -5.90 0.71
N ALA A 15 5.32 -6.70 0.20
CA ALA A 15 5.17 -8.15 0.19
C ALA A 15 5.06 -8.70 1.62
N LEU A 16 5.87 -8.20 2.55
CA LEU A 16 5.76 -8.54 3.96
C LEU A 16 4.43 -8.08 4.57
N ALA A 17 3.93 -6.90 4.19
CA ALA A 17 2.64 -6.39 4.66
C ALA A 17 1.46 -7.24 4.15
N ILE A 18 1.49 -7.69 2.89
CA ILE A 18 0.52 -8.63 2.33
C ILE A 18 0.56 -9.95 3.09
N LEU A 19 1.75 -10.52 3.30
CA LEU A 19 1.91 -11.78 4.04
C LEU A 19 1.39 -11.65 5.49
N LEU A 20 1.67 -10.54 6.15
CA LEU A 20 1.16 -10.25 7.50
C LEU A 20 -0.36 -10.17 7.51
N ALA A 21 -0.97 -9.48 6.54
CA ALA A 21 -2.41 -9.33 6.44
C ALA A 21 -3.11 -10.69 6.22
N LEU A 22 -2.56 -11.54 5.35
CA LEU A 22 -3.09 -12.88 5.09
C LEU A 22 -2.99 -13.83 6.29
N ASN A 23 -1.93 -13.70 7.10
CA ASN A 23 -1.71 -14.55 8.26
C ASN A 23 -2.27 -13.97 9.57
N SER A 24 -2.96 -12.83 9.52
CA SER A 24 -3.55 -12.19 10.70
C SER A 24 -5.00 -12.65 10.90
N PRO A 25 -5.34 -13.34 12.01
CA PRO A 25 -6.73 -13.76 12.28
C PRO A 25 -7.67 -12.57 12.55
N GLU A 26 -7.10 -11.38 12.77
CA GLU A 26 -7.83 -10.16 13.04
C GLU A 26 -8.26 -9.43 11.77
N ILE A 27 -7.69 -9.79 10.61
CA ILE A 27 -7.87 -9.09 9.33
C ILE A 27 -8.65 -9.98 8.36
N LYS A 28 -9.57 -9.35 7.63
CA LYS A 28 -10.14 -9.89 6.40
C LYS A 28 -9.74 -8.97 5.25
N LEU A 29 -8.88 -9.47 4.36
CA LEU A 29 -8.43 -8.75 3.19
C LEU A 29 -9.49 -8.86 2.09
N GLU A 30 -10.26 -7.78 1.89
CA GLU A 30 -11.39 -7.74 0.95
C GLU A 30 -10.96 -7.55 -0.51
N ALA A 31 -9.84 -6.83 -0.73
CA ALA A 31 -9.21 -6.63 -2.02
C ALA A 31 -7.79 -6.07 -1.85
N VAL A 32 -6.97 -6.26 -2.88
CA VAL A 32 -5.71 -5.54 -3.09
C VAL A 32 -5.87 -4.61 -4.29
N THR A 33 -5.57 -3.34 -4.11
CA THR A 33 -5.51 -2.35 -5.19
C THR A 33 -4.06 -1.95 -5.40
N THR A 34 -3.64 -1.81 -6.67
CA THR A 34 -2.25 -1.45 -6.98
C THR A 34 -2.11 -0.04 -7.51
N VAL A 35 -1.04 0.65 -7.11
CA VAL A 35 -0.67 1.99 -7.57
C VAL A 35 0.79 1.98 -8.06
N ALA A 36 1.18 2.93 -8.90
CA ALA A 36 2.58 3.12 -9.25
C ALA A 36 3.36 3.75 -8.09
N GLY A 37 4.62 3.36 -7.93
CA GLY A 37 5.52 3.89 -6.89
C GLY A 37 6.89 3.23 -6.96
N ASN A 38 7.17 2.33 -6.01
CA ASN A 38 8.42 1.56 -5.84
C ASN A 38 8.94 0.98 -7.16
N VAL A 39 8.04 0.40 -7.95
CA VAL A 39 8.31 -0.10 -9.31
C VAL A 39 7.26 0.43 -10.29
N ASN A 40 7.52 0.25 -11.59
CA ASN A 40 6.47 0.50 -12.59
C ASN A 40 5.20 -0.30 -12.25
N HIS A 41 4.03 0.34 -12.41
CA HIS A 41 2.74 -0.22 -12.02
C HIS A 41 2.50 -1.64 -12.56
N SER A 42 2.89 -1.93 -13.80
CA SER A 42 2.67 -3.27 -14.37
C SER A 42 3.47 -4.36 -13.65
N LYS A 43 4.67 -4.04 -13.14
CA LYS A 43 5.47 -4.96 -12.30
C LYS A 43 4.84 -5.11 -10.92
N GLY A 44 4.51 -4.01 -10.25
CA GLY A 44 3.88 -4.04 -8.91
C GLY A 44 2.55 -4.82 -8.93
N HIS A 45 1.71 -4.57 -9.93
CA HIS A 45 0.47 -5.31 -10.13
C HIS A 45 0.68 -6.80 -10.35
N LEU A 46 1.69 -7.18 -11.13
CA LEU A 46 2.06 -8.59 -11.31
C LEU A 46 2.56 -9.21 -9.99
N ASN A 47 3.36 -8.48 -9.21
CA ASN A 47 3.87 -8.92 -7.91
C ASN A 47 2.74 -9.19 -6.91
N ALA A 48 1.74 -8.30 -6.79
CA ALA A 48 0.57 -8.54 -5.95
C ALA A 48 -0.12 -9.87 -6.29
N LYS A 49 -0.37 -10.12 -7.59
CA LYS A 49 -0.97 -11.36 -8.06
C LYS A 49 -0.10 -12.59 -7.76
N LYS A 50 1.21 -12.49 -8.00
CA LYS A 50 2.18 -13.56 -7.71
C LYS A 50 2.16 -13.93 -6.24
N LEU A 51 2.18 -12.93 -5.36
CA LEU A 51 2.16 -13.12 -3.91
C LEU A 51 0.87 -13.81 -3.45
N LEU A 52 -0.29 -13.29 -3.84
CA LEU A 52 -1.58 -13.88 -3.45
C LEU A 52 -1.74 -15.31 -3.96
N GLU A 53 -1.41 -15.56 -5.24
CA GLU A 53 -1.52 -16.91 -5.80
C GLU A 53 -0.51 -17.89 -5.18
N PHE A 54 0.71 -17.44 -4.89
CA PHE A 54 1.71 -18.25 -4.20
C PHE A 54 1.25 -18.65 -2.79
N MET A 55 0.55 -17.74 -2.10
CA MET A 55 -0.04 -18.00 -0.79
C MET A 55 -1.36 -18.80 -0.83
N GLY A 56 -1.84 -19.16 -2.02
CA GLY A 56 -3.09 -19.91 -2.20
C GLY A 56 -4.36 -19.05 -2.19
N GLU A 57 -4.24 -17.73 -2.13
CA GLU A 57 -5.34 -16.77 -1.93
C GLU A 57 -5.88 -16.23 -3.25
N LYS A 58 -6.39 -17.14 -4.08
CA LYS A 58 -6.80 -16.84 -5.46
C LYS A 58 -8.10 -16.03 -5.58
N ASP A 59 -8.90 -16.02 -4.53
CA ASP A 59 -10.23 -15.41 -4.54
C ASP A 59 -10.20 -13.93 -4.11
N ILE A 60 -9.08 -13.45 -3.57
CA ILE A 60 -8.91 -12.04 -3.20
C ILE A 60 -8.75 -11.21 -4.48
N PRO A 61 -9.65 -10.23 -4.75
CA PRO A 61 -9.56 -9.41 -5.95
C PRO A 61 -8.28 -8.58 -5.99
N VAL A 62 -7.59 -8.58 -7.13
CA VAL A 62 -6.49 -7.64 -7.41
C VAL A 62 -6.90 -6.68 -8.52
N CYS A 63 -7.00 -5.40 -8.17
CA CYS A 63 -7.51 -4.36 -9.07
C CYS A 63 -6.37 -3.42 -9.49
N ARG A 64 -6.32 -3.07 -10.78
CA ARG A 64 -5.37 -2.07 -11.29
C ARG A 64 -5.80 -0.68 -10.91
N GLY A 65 -4.87 0.16 -10.47
CA GLY A 65 -5.11 1.56 -10.15
C GLY A 65 -4.27 2.49 -11.01
N ALA A 66 -3.94 3.65 -10.43
CA ALA A 66 -3.27 4.73 -11.12
C ALA A 66 -1.84 4.34 -11.50
N GLU A 67 -1.49 4.60 -12.76
CA GLU A 67 -0.13 4.37 -13.28
C GLU A 67 0.75 5.61 -13.16
N ASN A 68 0.18 6.77 -12.81
CA ASN A 68 0.88 8.06 -12.69
C ASN A 68 0.27 8.85 -11.52
N PRO A 69 1.01 9.79 -10.92
CA PRO A 69 0.44 10.74 -9.96
C PRO A 69 -0.65 11.61 -10.58
N LEU A 70 -1.48 12.26 -9.75
CA LEU A 70 -2.56 13.15 -10.21
C LEU A 70 -2.02 14.31 -11.06
N ILE A 71 -0.88 14.87 -10.65
CA ILE A 71 -0.19 15.96 -11.35
C ILE A 71 1.31 15.63 -11.35
N GLY A 72 1.96 15.84 -12.49
CA GLY A 72 3.42 15.71 -12.62
C GLY A 72 3.89 14.45 -13.33
N GLU A 73 5.19 14.19 -13.22
CA GLU A 73 5.85 13.05 -13.84
C GLU A 73 6.10 11.94 -12.81
N ILE A 74 6.10 10.70 -13.30
CA ILE A 74 6.33 9.51 -12.50
C ILE A 74 7.80 9.39 -12.07
N SER A 75 8.03 9.01 -10.82
CA SER A 75 9.37 8.67 -10.31
C SER A 75 9.35 7.30 -9.64
N HIS A 76 10.33 6.45 -9.94
CA HIS A 76 10.40 5.07 -9.44
C HIS A 76 11.57 4.87 -8.48
N ALA A 77 11.40 3.99 -7.50
CA ALA A 77 12.44 3.62 -6.52
C ALA A 77 13.06 2.23 -6.81
N GLU A 78 13.22 1.87 -8.09
CA GLU A 78 13.65 0.50 -8.49
C GLU A 78 15.00 0.08 -7.87
N GLU A 79 15.89 1.04 -7.57
CA GLU A 79 17.19 0.76 -6.92
C GLU A 79 17.06 0.12 -5.53
N PHE A 80 15.98 0.40 -4.79
CA PHE A 80 15.77 -0.13 -3.44
C PHE A 80 15.07 -1.50 -3.42
N HIS A 81 14.29 -1.80 -4.46
CA HIS A 81 13.43 -3.00 -4.51
C HIS A 81 13.91 -4.07 -5.50
N GLY A 82 15.02 -3.83 -6.19
CA GLY A 82 15.61 -4.74 -7.15
C GLY A 82 14.82 -4.83 -8.47
N LYS A 83 15.37 -5.55 -9.45
CA LYS A 83 14.85 -5.56 -10.84
C LYS A 83 13.38 -6.00 -10.95
N THR A 84 12.94 -6.87 -10.05
CA THR A 84 11.58 -7.44 -10.02
C THR A 84 10.65 -6.69 -9.07
N GLY A 85 11.15 -5.83 -8.18
CA GLY A 85 10.39 -5.24 -7.06
C GLY A 85 10.33 -6.12 -5.81
N LEU A 86 10.71 -7.39 -5.90
CA LEU A 86 10.72 -8.35 -4.78
C LEU A 86 12.15 -8.78 -4.41
N GLY A 87 13.12 -7.89 -4.59
CA GLY A 87 14.54 -8.19 -4.41
C GLY A 87 15.00 -9.34 -5.32
N ASN A 88 15.42 -10.44 -4.72
CA ASN A 88 15.88 -11.65 -5.44
C ASN A 88 14.86 -12.80 -5.41
N ALA A 89 13.66 -12.59 -4.88
CA ALA A 89 12.64 -13.62 -4.83
C ALA A 89 12.15 -13.96 -6.26
N VAL A 90 12.04 -15.25 -6.54
CA VAL A 90 11.50 -15.78 -7.81
C VAL A 90 10.21 -16.53 -7.51
N LEU A 91 9.08 -15.87 -7.78
CA LEU A 91 7.76 -16.45 -7.66
C LEU A 91 7.25 -16.95 -9.03
N PRO A 92 6.47 -18.05 -9.08
CA PRO A 92 5.85 -18.53 -10.32
C PRO A 92 5.01 -17.46 -11.01
N GLU A 93 4.84 -17.58 -12.33
CA GLU A 93 3.88 -16.72 -13.04
C GLU A 93 2.44 -17.03 -12.60
N PRO A 94 1.63 -16.01 -12.29
CA PRO A 94 0.29 -16.23 -11.76
C PRO A 94 -0.70 -16.55 -12.88
N SER A 95 -1.57 -17.53 -12.65
CA SER A 95 -2.76 -17.79 -13.45
C SER A 95 -3.95 -16.89 -13.08
N MET A 96 -3.92 -16.28 -11.90
CA MET A 96 -4.91 -15.33 -11.39
C MET A 96 -5.14 -14.21 -12.42
N ARG A 97 -6.40 -13.84 -12.63
CA ARG A 97 -6.76 -12.72 -13.51
C ARG A 97 -6.85 -11.43 -12.71
N THR A 98 -6.48 -10.33 -13.35
CA THR A 98 -6.80 -9.00 -12.86
C THR A 98 -8.32 -8.86 -12.77
N HIS A 99 -8.81 -8.33 -11.65
CA HIS A 99 -10.23 -8.09 -11.47
C HIS A 99 -10.70 -7.00 -12.46
N PRO A 100 -11.92 -7.09 -13.04
CA PRO A 100 -12.39 -6.15 -14.05
C PRO A 100 -12.61 -4.72 -13.52
N LEU A 101 -12.92 -4.57 -12.23
CA LEU A 101 -12.98 -3.26 -11.60
C LEU A 101 -11.57 -2.68 -11.42
N ASN A 102 -11.44 -1.37 -11.63
CA ASN A 102 -10.23 -0.65 -11.24
C ASN A 102 -10.19 -0.38 -9.72
N ALA A 103 -9.06 0.13 -9.22
CA ALA A 103 -8.86 0.41 -7.81
C ALA A 103 -9.92 1.34 -7.21
N VAL A 104 -10.26 2.43 -7.91
CA VAL A 104 -11.26 3.40 -7.46
C VAL A 104 -12.64 2.75 -7.39
N GLU A 105 -13.05 2.04 -8.43
CA GLU A 105 -14.33 1.34 -8.47
C GLU A 105 -14.44 0.29 -7.35
N MET A 106 -13.38 -0.47 -7.09
CA MET A 106 -13.34 -1.45 -6.00
C MET A 106 -13.46 -0.79 -4.63
N ILE A 107 -12.71 0.29 -4.39
CA ILE A 107 -12.78 1.06 -3.13
C ILE A 107 -14.20 1.55 -2.89
N LEU A 108 -14.82 2.19 -3.90
CA LEU A 108 -16.18 2.73 -3.78
C LEU A 108 -17.22 1.61 -3.59
N ASN A 109 -17.12 0.53 -4.36
CA ASN A 109 -18.05 -0.60 -4.25
C ASN A 109 -18.02 -1.24 -2.86
N LYS A 110 -16.82 -1.47 -2.30
CA LYS A 110 -16.67 -2.02 -0.95
C LYS A 110 -17.02 -1.02 0.14
N ALA A 111 -16.79 0.27 -0.08
CA ALA A 111 -17.24 1.31 0.85
C ALA A 111 -18.77 1.36 0.94
N ASP A 112 -19.49 1.15 -0.17
CA ASP A 112 -20.95 1.06 -0.20
C ASP A 112 -21.47 -0.22 0.48
N ASP A 113 -20.81 -1.36 0.27
CA ASP A 113 -21.20 -2.65 0.85
C ASP A 113 -20.94 -2.73 2.35
N LEU A 114 -19.74 -2.32 2.79
CA LEU A 114 -19.27 -2.51 4.16
C LEU A 114 -19.42 -1.28 5.05
N GLY A 115 -19.52 -0.08 4.46
CA GLY A 115 -19.59 1.19 5.17
C GLY A 115 -18.51 1.32 6.25
N LYS A 116 -18.93 1.64 7.47
CA LYS A 116 -18.02 1.86 8.62
C LYS A 116 -17.23 0.63 9.05
N LYS A 117 -17.52 -0.55 8.50
CA LYS A 117 -16.75 -1.78 8.76
C LYS A 117 -15.51 -1.90 7.88
N LEU A 118 -15.38 -1.07 6.84
CA LEU A 118 -14.21 -1.03 5.96
C LEU A 118 -13.17 -0.05 6.49
N THR A 119 -11.93 -0.51 6.61
CA THR A 119 -10.75 0.35 6.79
C THR A 119 -9.93 0.31 5.51
N LEU A 120 -9.57 1.48 4.99
CA LEU A 120 -8.63 1.57 3.88
C LEU A 120 -7.21 1.55 4.46
N VAL A 121 -6.31 0.77 3.87
CA VAL A 121 -4.89 0.73 4.26
C VAL A 121 -4.06 1.04 3.02
N ALA A 122 -3.43 2.21 2.97
CA ALA A 122 -2.66 2.66 1.80
C ALA A 122 -1.17 2.77 2.16
N ILE A 123 -0.39 1.83 1.65
CA ILE A 123 1.05 1.71 1.90
C ILE A 123 1.92 2.13 0.72
N GLY A 124 1.31 2.57 -0.38
CA GLY A 124 1.97 3.25 -1.50
C GLY A 124 1.53 4.72 -1.67
N PRO A 125 1.85 5.35 -2.81
CA PRO A 125 1.36 6.68 -3.15
C PRO A 125 -0.16 6.82 -3.11
N GLN A 126 -0.65 7.95 -2.62
CA GLN A 126 -2.06 8.13 -2.24
C GLN A 126 -3.04 8.38 -3.40
N THR A 127 -2.60 8.16 -4.64
CA THR A 127 -3.30 8.52 -5.87
C THR A 127 -4.65 7.82 -6.00
N ASN A 128 -4.73 6.52 -5.71
CA ASN A 128 -5.98 5.76 -5.78
C ASN A 128 -6.99 6.25 -4.74
N ILE A 129 -6.53 6.49 -3.50
CA ILE A 129 -7.38 6.99 -2.41
C ILE A 129 -7.90 8.38 -2.74
N ALA A 130 -7.03 9.29 -3.17
CA ALA A 130 -7.43 10.64 -3.58
C ALA A 130 -8.41 10.61 -4.76
N SER A 131 -8.17 9.75 -5.76
CA SER A 131 -9.06 9.56 -6.90
C SER A 131 -10.43 9.05 -6.47
N ALA A 132 -10.49 8.14 -5.50
CA ALA A 132 -11.75 7.65 -4.94
C ALA A 132 -12.52 8.75 -4.18
N ILE A 133 -11.82 9.58 -3.40
CA ILE A 133 -12.42 10.74 -2.73
C ILE A 133 -12.95 11.77 -3.75
N LEU A 134 -12.22 12.02 -4.84
CA LEU A 134 -12.65 12.92 -5.90
C LEU A 134 -13.86 12.39 -6.66
N ALA A 135 -13.91 11.08 -6.91
CA ALA A 135 -15.02 10.42 -7.57
C ALA A 135 -16.28 10.36 -6.68
N ASP A 136 -16.12 10.15 -5.39
CA ASP A 136 -17.20 10.21 -4.41
C ASP A 136 -16.79 11.02 -3.15
N PRO A 137 -17.13 12.32 -3.11
CA PRO A 137 -16.83 13.18 -1.96
C PRO A 137 -17.52 12.77 -0.65
N SER A 138 -18.44 11.80 -0.68
CA SER A 138 -19.06 11.25 0.52
C SER A 138 -18.28 10.08 1.13
N LEU A 139 -17.27 9.54 0.42
CA LEU A 139 -16.41 8.44 0.88
C LEU A 139 -15.88 8.63 2.31
N PRO A 140 -15.44 9.85 2.73
CA PRO A 140 -15.00 10.09 4.12
C PRO A 140 -16.03 9.75 5.19
N LYS A 141 -17.31 9.89 4.87
CA LYS A 141 -18.41 9.57 5.76
C LYS A 141 -18.80 8.10 5.69
N LYS A 142 -18.40 7.36 4.64
CA LYS A 142 -18.76 5.95 4.44
C LYS A 142 -17.82 5.00 5.17
N VAL A 143 -16.51 5.17 5.04
CA VAL A 143 -15.51 4.22 5.59
C VAL A 143 -15.26 4.43 7.09
N GLY A 144 -14.79 3.37 7.76
CA GLY A 144 -14.45 3.36 9.18
C GLY A 144 -13.15 4.07 9.51
N GLY A 145 -12.22 4.15 8.56
CA GLY A 145 -10.95 4.86 8.73
C GLY A 145 -9.99 4.61 7.57
N LEU A 146 -8.88 5.32 7.59
CA LEU A 146 -7.76 5.18 6.66
C LEU A 146 -6.46 5.11 7.46
N VAL A 147 -5.67 4.07 7.19
CA VAL A 147 -4.30 3.93 7.69
C VAL A 147 -3.36 4.13 6.52
N ILE A 148 -2.37 5.01 6.67
CA ILE A 148 -1.35 5.22 5.63
C ILE A 148 0.04 4.89 6.15
N MET A 149 0.88 4.34 5.29
CA MET A 149 2.34 4.43 5.45
C MET A 149 2.82 5.61 4.62
N GLY A 150 3.33 6.63 5.30
CA GLY A 150 3.85 7.81 4.63
C GLY A 150 3.98 9.03 5.53
N GLY A 151 4.83 9.95 5.10
CA GLY A 151 5.15 11.19 5.81
C GLY A 151 6.27 11.06 6.83
N ALA A 152 6.75 12.20 7.30
CA ALA A 152 7.72 12.33 8.39
C ALA A 152 7.27 13.50 9.26
N PHE A 153 6.56 13.22 10.35
CA PHE A 153 5.81 14.23 11.12
C PHE A 153 6.66 14.86 12.21
N ASN A 154 7.53 14.06 12.82
CA ASN A 154 8.52 14.54 13.78
C ASN A 154 9.93 14.32 13.21
N LEU A 155 10.73 15.38 13.17
CA LEU A 155 12.15 15.23 12.91
C LEU A 155 12.81 14.58 14.13
N THR A 156 13.10 13.29 14.03
CA THR A 156 13.86 12.54 15.04
C THR A 156 15.28 12.30 14.51
N PRO A 157 16.24 11.86 15.34
CA PRO A 157 17.59 11.52 14.86
C PRO A 157 17.63 10.40 13.80
N TYR A 158 16.53 9.66 13.64
CA TYR A 158 16.41 8.51 12.73
C TYR A 158 15.29 8.66 11.69
N GLY A 159 14.28 9.51 11.96
CA GLY A 159 13.14 9.78 11.09
C GLY A 159 13.26 11.14 10.42
N PHE A 160 13.70 11.13 9.17
CA PHE A 160 13.79 12.28 8.25
C PHE A 160 13.42 11.80 6.83
N GLY A 161 13.27 12.72 5.87
CA GLY A 161 12.81 12.36 4.53
C GLY A 161 13.73 11.36 3.80
N ASN A 162 13.15 10.42 3.06
CA ASN A 162 13.86 9.39 2.31
C ASN A 162 13.84 9.60 0.77
N ALA A 163 12.90 10.37 0.23
CA ALA A 163 12.90 10.78 -1.18
C ALA A 163 13.77 12.01 -1.42
N ASN A 164 13.73 12.94 -0.46
CA ASN A 164 14.66 14.05 -0.33
C ASN A 164 14.83 14.35 1.18
N PRO A 165 15.70 15.28 1.60
CA PRO A 165 15.99 15.50 3.03
C PRO A 165 14.77 15.77 3.92
N VAL A 166 13.64 16.21 3.36
CA VAL A 166 12.45 16.64 4.11
C VAL A 166 11.15 15.91 3.72
N ALA A 167 11.17 15.06 2.69
CA ALA A 167 9.97 14.38 2.20
C ALA A 167 10.11 12.86 2.20
N GLU A 168 9.05 12.20 2.66
CA GLU A 168 8.88 10.75 2.56
C GLU A 168 8.37 10.39 1.15
N PHE A 169 8.81 9.24 0.61
CA PHE A 169 8.59 8.79 -0.76
C PHE A 169 7.13 8.72 -1.20
N ASN A 170 6.26 8.03 -0.47
CA ASN A 170 4.85 7.89 -0.86
C ASN A 170 4.13 9.24 -0.94
N ILE A 171 4.43 10.14 -0.01
CA ILE A 171 3.89 11.51 -0.02
C ILE A 171 4.54 12.37 -1.10
N TRP A 172 5.86 12.22 -1.32
CA TRP A 172 6.60 12.96 -2.35
C TRP A 172 6.22 12.54 -3.77
N HIS A 173 5.83 11.28 -3.97
CA HIS A 173 5.45 10.74 -5.27
C HIS A 173 4.18 11.40 -5.83
N ASP A 174 3.18 11.66 -4.98
CA ASP A 174 1.95 12.35 -5.36
C ASP A 174 1.49 13.30 -4.22
N PRO A 175 2.13 14.47 -4.08
CA PRO A 175 1.85 15.38 -2.98
C PRO A 175 0.45 16.02 -3.10
N GLU A 176 -0.09 16.15 -4.31
CA GLU A 176 -1.46 16.61 -4.54
C GLU A 176 -2.48 15.58 -4.04
N ALA A 177 -2.28 14.30 -4.33
CA ALA A 177 -3.13 13.24 -3.78
C ALA A 177 -3.03 13.17 -2.25
N ALA A 178 -1.82 13.23 -1.71
CA ALA A 178 -1.60 13.29 -0.26
C ALA A 178 -2.35 14.47 0.37
N LYS A 179 -2.28 15.66 -0.25
CA LYS A 179 -3.02 16.85 0.21
C LYS A 179 -4.53 16.60 0.23
N ILE A 180 -5.10 15.94 -0.79
CA ILE A 180 -6.53 15.59 -0.80
C ILE A 180 -6.85 14.64 0.36
N VAL A 181 -6.03 13.61 0.57
CA VAL A 181 -6.22 12.62 1.65
C VAL A 181 -6.17 13.28 3.03
N PHE A 182 -5.15 14.09 3.31
CA PHE A 182 -5.02 14.80 4.59
C PHE A 182 -6.17 15.78 4.85
N ASN A 183 -6.79 16.33 3.80
CA ASN A 183 -7.94 17.26 3.92
C ASN A 183 -9.30 16.56 3.75
N SER A 184 -9.34 15.23 3.62
CA SER A 184 -10.56 14.48 3.29
C SER A 184 -11.59 14.42 4.42
N GLY A 185 -11.14 14.55 5.68
CA GLY A 185 -11.97 14.32 6.85
C GLY A 185 -12.22 12.84 7.17
N ILE A 186 -11.53 11.90 6.51
CA ILE A 186 -11.47 10.50 6.98
C ILE A 186 -10.70 10.47 8.32
N GLU A 187 -11.11 9.58 9.23
CA GLU A 187 -10.31 9.25 10.41
C GLU A 187 -8.98 8.62 9.99
N LEU A 188 -7.92 9.41 10.04
CA LEU A 188 -6.61 9.10 9.47
C LEU A 188 -5.61 8.70 10.55
N THR A 189 -4.96 7.56 10.38
CA THR A 189 -3.77 7.13 11.14
C THR A 189 -2.57 7.09 10.21
N CYS A 190 -1.46 7.70 10.60
CA CYS A 190 -0.24 7.73 9.79
C CYS A 190 0.89 6.95 10.47
N ALA A 191 1.46 5.99 9.76
CA ALA A 191 2.74 5.37 10.08
C ALA A 191 3.83 6.09 9.28
N GLY A 192 4.32 7.20 9.82
CA GLY A 192 5.41 8.00 9.22
C GLY A 192 6.79 7.46 9.54
N LEU A 193 7.82 8.06 8.93
CA LEU A 193 9.23 7.69 9.13
C LEU A 193 9.68 7.86 10.59
N ASP A 194 9.10 8.80 11.33
CA ASP A 194 9.30 8.95 12.78
C ASP A 194 8.96 7.69 13.58
N THR A 195 8.06 6.84 13.06
CA THR A 195 7.67 5.57 13.66
C THR A 195 8.37 4.39 12.96
N THR A 196 8.32 4.30 11.64
CA THR A 196 8.81 3.12 10.89
C THR A 196 10.33 2.95 10.92
N THR A 197 11.08 4.03 11.11
CA THR A 197 12.55 3.99 11.19
C THR A 197 13.09 3.85 12.62
N HIS A 198 12.19 3.77 13.61
CA HIS A 198 12.55 3.67 15.02
C HIS A 198 13.48 2.45 15.24
N PRO A 199 14.65 2.62 15.90
CA PRO A 199 15.65 1.56 16.01
C PRO A 199 15.14 0.26 16.65
N GLU A 200 14.17 0.35 17.57
CA GLU A 200 13.59 -0.82 18.25
C GLU A 200 12.71 -1.69 17.35
N TYR A 201 12.22 -1.16 16.22
CA TYR A 201 11.34 -1.89 15.30
C TYR A 201 12.09 -2.48 14.11
N ARG A 202 13.42 -2.30 14.05
CA ARG A 202 14.24 -2.86 12.98
C ARG A 202 14.37 -4.36 13.14
N MET A 203 14.15 -5.09 12.04
CA MET A 203 14.46 -6.50 11.98
C MET A 203 15.97 -6.70 12.23
N SER A 204 16.30 -7.32 13.36
CA SER A 204 17.69 -7.65 13.68
C SER A 204 18.18 -8.82 12.84
N LYS A 205 19.51 -8.94 12.70
CA LYS A 205 20.12 -10.12 12.05
C LYS A 205 19.71 -11.43 12.75
N GLY A 206 19.54 -11.41 14.08
CA GLY A 206 19.10 -12.57 14.85
C GLY A 206 17.69 -13.02 14.45
N MET A 207 16.74 -12.07 14.39
CA MET A 207 15.36 -12.36 13.93
C MET A 207 15.34 -12.90 12.51
N PHE A 208 16.17 -12.36 11.61
CA PHE A 208 16.24 -12.85 10.23
C PHE A 208 16.74 -14.30 10.15
N GLU A 209 17.77 -14.67 10.92
CA GLU A 209 18.25 -16.06 10.94
C GLU A 209 17.25 -17.03 11.58
N GLU A 210 16.47 -16.58 12.57
CA GLU A 210 15.38 -17.36 13.16
C GLU A 210 14.27 -17.64 12.13
N ILE A 211 13.83 -16.62 11.38
CA ILE A 211 12.85 -16.79 10.29
C ILE A 211 13.38 -17.78 9.24
N LYS A 212 14.67 -17.73 8.90
CA LYS A 212 15.27 -18.63 7.89
C LYS A 212 15.42 -20.08 8.36
N ALA A 213 15.36 -20.32 9.66
CA ALA A 213 15.51 -21.65 10.24
C ALA A 213 14.21 -22.49 10.21
N HIS A 214 13.08 -21.85 9.90
CA HIS A 214 11.75 -22.45 9.77
C HIS A 214 11.33 -22.55 8.30
#